data_AF-A0A3P9KA09-F1
#
_entry.id   AF-A0A3P9KA09-F1
#
_cell.length_a   1.000
_cell.length_b   1.000
_cell.length_c   1.000
_cell.angle_alpha   90.00
_cell.angle_beta   90.00
_cell.angle_gamma   90.00
#
_symmetry.space_group_name_H-M   'P 1'
#
loop_
_entity.id
_entity.type
_entity.pdbx_description
1 polymer ?
#
loop_
_entity_poly.entity_id
_entity_poly.type
_entity_poly.pdbx_seq_one_letter_code
_entity_poly.pdbx_strand_id
1 'polypeptide(L)'
;MAMASACGQLCMRCRGSLSSKTAVWQCYSHVRHFIPRTRQLLKSFDGLFITERLASTQTRLSWKQQMCCYSDLTEKHLTADAKDNKHTKELPKTSITQITNTLKPSTDVVSMTEHPAFLDLDDAAESSALEEICDEEAISISVPSSLPPTSTSLRDYVEKSETLTKLVELGVNLWKLEQRPNVGSMLLRLDFKTDVAPRLMFLKEIGVKDSSFGYIITHNPFVLCENIENLQDRVTYLKSRKFSSETVASMVSRAPYLLNFNVKRLDNRLGFYQQQLQLSASNTRNLVARLPKLLCVSLEPVKENLKVCEIELGFKQNEIQHIVVAVPKVLTANKRKLTQIFDFLHNTMKVSHYLIAKFPQVLNTKYLRVRERHLFLEYLQKAQYDPTLPNYISLDRLVSLPDEAFCTELALSTVEDFYLFQKTL
;
A
#
# COMPACT_ATOMS: atom_id res chain seq x y z
N MET A 1 61.39 25.24 -14.21
CA MET A 1 62.47 24.39 -13.69
C MET A 1 62.05 24.03 -12.26
N ALA A 2 61.55 22.83 -11.94
CA ALA A 2 62.00 21.46 -12.26
C ALA A 2 63.08 20.95 -11.30
N MET A 3 62.66 20.16 -10.30
CA MET A 3 63.16 18.80 -10.08
C MET A 3 62.09 18.00 -9.33
N ALA A 4 61.93 16.73 -9.70
CA ALA A 4 61.08 15.76 -9.02
C ALA A 4 61.89 14.46 -8.83
N SER A 5 61.25 13.42 -8.28
CA SER A 5 61.77 12.05 -8.12
C SER A 5 62.57 11.74 -6.85
N ALA A 6 61.88 11.15 -5.87
CA ALA A 6 62.36 10.04 -5.02
C ALA A 6 61.12 9.41 -4.33
N CYS A 7 60.97 8.09 -4.22
CA CYS A 7 61.57 6.99 -4.98
C CYS A 7 60.59 5.82 -4.99
N GLY A 8 60.32 5.21 -6.15
CA GLY A 8 59.39 4.09 -6.27
C GLY A 8 60.11 2.76 -6.52
N GLN A 9 60.30 1.93 -5.49
CA GLN A 9 60.64 0.51 -5.61
C GLN A 9 60.57 -0.20 -4.25
N LEU A 10 59.55 -1.03 -4.03
CA LEU A 10 59.61 -2.17 -3.10
C LEU A 10 58.51 -3.19 -3.46
N CYS A 11 58.88 -4.18 -4.26
CA CYS A 11 58.03 -5.32 -4.61
C CYS A 11 58.91 -6.58 -4.68
N MET A 12 58.30 -7.76 -4.52
CA MET A 12 58.91 -9.09 -4.67
C MET A 12 60.01 -9.46 -3.64
N ARG A 13 59.62 -10.22 -2.61
CA ARG A 13 60.43 -11.33 -2.07
C ARG A 13 59.54 -12.47 -1.56
N CYS A 14 60.11 -13.67 -1.49
CA CYS A 14 59.52 -14.91 -0.96
C CYS A 14 58.32 -15.51 -1.75
N ARG A 15 58.63 -16.21 -2.84
CA ARG A 15 57.87 -17.42 -3.26
C ARG A 15 58.58 -18.66 -2.69
N GLY A 16 57.80 -19.68 -2.31
CA GLY A 16 58.18 -21.08 -2.49
C GLY A 16 58.66 -21.89 -1.28
N SER A 17 57.74 -22.66 -0.69
CA SER A 17 57.98 -24.09 -0.42
C SER A 17 56.64 -24.85 -0.47
N LEU A 18 56.70 -26.15 -0.75
CA LEU A 18 55.58 -27.10 -0.73
C LEU A 18 55.47 -27.70 0.71
N SER A 19 54.41 -28.42 1.12
CA SER A 19 53.67 -29.44 0.37
C SER A 19 52.24 -29.77 0.89
N SER A 20 51.45 -30.32 -0.04
CA SER A 20 50.36 -31.29 0.12
C SER A 20 49.51 -31.35 1.40
N LYS A 21 48.18 -31.18 1.21
CA LYS A 21 47.20 -32.26 1.47
C LYS A 21 45.92 -32.05 0.65
N THR A 22 45.37 -33.14 0.13
CA THR A 22 44.22 -33.16 -0.79
C THR A 22 42.91 -33.45 -0.05
N ALA A 23 41.86 -32.69 -0.35
CA ALA A 23 40.47 -33.05 -0.04
C ALA A 23 39.54 -32.43 -1.10
N VAL A 24 38.55 -33.19 -1.58
CA VAL A 24 37.71 -32.82 -2.73
C VAL A 24 36.41 -32.16 -2.25
N TRP A 25 36.03 -31.04 -2.86
CA TRP A 25 34.67 -30.49 -2.77
C TRP A 25 33.91 -30.78 -4.07
N GLN A 26 32.77 -31.47 -3.96
CA GLN A 26 31.89 -31.75 -5.09
C GLN A 26 31.07 -30.51 -5.45
N CYS A 27 31.26 -29.97 -6.65
CA CYS A 27 30.47 -28.86 -7.17
C CYS A 27 29.30 -29.38 -8.03
N TYR A 28 28.07 -29.33 -7.52
CA TYR A 28 26.87 -29.73 -8.26
C TYR A 28 26.50 -28.68 -9.33
N SER A 29 26.94 -28.89 -10.57
CA SER A 29 26.58 -28.07 -11.73
C SER A 29 25.21 -28.45 -12.29
N HIS A 30 24.15 -27.77 -11.83
CA HIS A 30 22.81 -27.96 -12.39
C HIS A 30 22.69 -27.34 -13.80
N VAL A 31 22.83 -28.18 -14.82
CA VAL A 31 22.48 -27.82 -16.21
C VAL A 31 20.99 -27.50 -16.31
N ARG A 32 20.66 -26.36 -16.93
CA ARG A 32 19.30 -26.06 -17.41
C ARG A 32 19.35 -25.77 -18.90
N HIS A 33 18.69 -26.60 -19.69
CA HIS A 33 18.56 -26.39 -21.13
C HIS A 33 17.65 -25.19 -21.42
N PHE A 34 18.11 -24.30 -22.29
CA PHE A 34 17.26 -23.32 -22.95
C PHE A 34 16.43 -24.02 -24.03
N ILE A 35 15.13 -23.76 -24.06
CA ILE A 35 14.25 -24.10 -25.20
C ILE A 35 13.58 -22.81 -25.65
N PRO A 36 13.94 -22.24 -26.82
CA PRO A 36 13.19 -21.14 -27.40
C PRO A 36 11.88 -21.67 -28.00
N ARG A 37 10.79 -20.90 -27.89
CA ARG A 37 9.61 -21.08 -28.75
C ARG A 37 9.33 -19.78 -29.51
N THR A 38 9.28 -19.91 -30.83
CA THR A 38 9.07 -18.85 -31.81
C THR A 38 7.62 -18.38 -31.84
N ARG A 39 7.41 -17.15 -32.33
CA ARG A 39 6.10 -16.72 -32.85
C ARG A 39 5.76 -17.56 -34.08
N GLN A 40 4.53 -18.04 -34.15
CA GLN A 40 3.82 -18.30 -35.41
C GLN A 40 2.40 -17.71 -35.32
N LEU A 41 1.85 -17.39 -36.48
CA LEU A 41 0.61 -16.61 -36.64
C LEU A 41 -0.03 -17.08 -37.95
N LEU A 42 -1.18 -17.76 -37.88
CA LEU A 42 -2.00 -17.99 -39.08
C LEU A 42 -3.47 -18.37 -38.78
N LYS A 43 -4.38 -17.58 -39.34
CA LYS A 43 -5.70 -17.88 -39.95
C LYS A 43 -6.81 -18.63 -39.19
N SER A 44 -8.02 -18.30 -39.64
CA SER A 44 -9.35 -18.76 -39.26
C SER A 44 -9.75 -20.11 -39.86
N PHE A 45 -10.79 -20.72 -39.27
CA PHE A 45 -11.84 -21.44 -40.00
C PHE A 45 -13.16 -21.37 -39.21
N ASP A 46 -14.30 -21.39 -39.91
CA ASP A 46 -15.65 -21.24 -39.34
C ASP A 46 -16.24 -22.55 -38.80
N GLY A 47 -17.26 -22.44 -37.95
CA GLY A 47 -18.09 -23.55 -37.49
C GLY A 47 -19.09 -23.18 -36.40
N LEU A 48 -20.37 -23.03 -36.75
CA LEU A 48 -21.47 -22.93 -35.78
C LEU A 48 -21.77 -24.29 -35.13
N PHE A 49 -22.07 -24.31 -33.82
CA PHE A 49 -23.06 -25.20 -33.20
C PHE A 49 -23.54 -24.63 -31.84
N ILE A 50 -24.64 -25.17 -31.31
CA ILE A 50 -25.55 -24.55 -30.31
C ILE A 50 -25.99 -25.64 -29.30
N THR A 51 -26.23 -25.43 -27.99
CA THR A 51 -26.38 -24.16 -27.24
C THR A 51 -25.19 -23.87 -26.29
N GLU A 52 -25.18 -23.77 -24.94
CA GLU A 52 -26.14 -23.97 -23.82
C GLU A 52 -25.72 -23.07 -22.62
N ARG A 53 -26.59 -22.87 -21.62
CA ARG A 53 -26.37 -21.98 -20.47
C ARG A 53 -25.45 -22.60 -19.40
N LEU A 54 -24.43 -21.85 -18.96
CA LEU A 54 -23.76 -22.12 -17.67
C LEU A 54 -23.27 -20.85 -16.95
N ALA A 55 -24.14 -19.84 -16.89
CA ALA A 55 -23.86 -18.53 -16.30
C ALA A 55 -23.87 -18.53 -14.75
N SER A 56 -22.83 -19.05 -14.11
CA SER A 56 -22.62 -18.90 -12.65
C SER A 56 -21.18 -19.05 -12.14
N THR A 57 -20.26 -19.65 -12.90
CA THR A 57 -18.96 -20.11 -12.38
C THR A 57 -17.75 -19.21 -12.72
N GLN A 58 -17.75 -18.53 -13.87
CA GLN A 58 -16.62 -17.69 -14.31
C GLN A 58 -16.33 -16.51 -13.37
N THR A 59 -17.37 -15.94 -12.72
CA THR A 59 -17.26 -14.82 -11.78
C THR A 59 -16.49 -15.14 -10.50
N ARG A 60 -16.13 -16.41 -10.23
CA ARG A 60 -15.20 -16.79 -9.14
C ARG A 60 -13.76 -17.04 -9.59
N LEU A 61 -13.52 -17.27 -10.88
CA LEU A 61 -12.18 -17.55 -11.42
C LEU A 61 -11.44 -16.27 -11.79
N SER A 62 -12.12 -15.32 -12.44
CA SER A 62 -11.57 -13.99 -12.78
C SER A 62 -10.95 -13.28 -11.57
N TRP A 63 -11.67 -13.26 -10.45
CA TRP A 63 -11.21 -12.64 -9.20
C TRP A 63 -9.94 -13.29 -8.63
N LYS A 64 -9.77 -14.61 -8.75
CA LYS A 64 -8.51 -15.26 -8.32
C LYS A 64 -7.32 -14.79 -9.17
N GLN A 65 -7.52 -14.66 -10.48
CA GLN A 65 -6.48 -14.24 -11.41
C GLN A 65 -6.11 -12.76 -11.22
N GLN A 66 -7.10 -11.87 -11.09
CA GLN A 66 -6.86 -10.45 -10.76
C GLN A 66 -6.16 -10.28 -9.41
N MET A 67 -6.52 -11.07 -8.39
CA MET A 67 -5.88 -11.01 -7.07
C MET A 67 -4.42 -11.49 -7.08
N CYS A 68 -4.04 -12.43 -7.94
CA CYS A 68 -2.62 -12.80 -8.15
C CYS A 68 -1.85 -11.70 -8.89
N CYS A 69 -2.42 -11.06 -9.91
CA CYS A 69 -1.76 -9.93 -10.57
C CYS A 69 -1.53 -8.72 -9.63
N TYR A 70 -2.27 -8.64 -8.52
CA TYR A 70 -2.18 -7.52 -7.58
C TYR A 70 -0.95 -7.59 -6.66
N SER A 71 -0.42 -8.77 -6.29
CA SER A 71 0.84 -8.84 -5.52
C SER A 71 1.99 -8.20 -6.29
N ASP A 72 2.15 -8.59 -7.54
CA ASP A 72 3.31 -8.31 -8.38
C ASP A 72 3.36 -6.83 -8.82
N LEU A 73 2.19 -6.19 -8.90
CA LEU A 73 2.07 -4.74 -9.09
C LEU A 73 2.37 -3.96 -7.80
N THR A 74 2.04 -4.49 -6.62
CA THR A 74 2.35 -3.78 -5.37
C THR A 74 3.83 -3.71 -5.04
N GLU A 75 4.65 -4.69 -5.42
CA GLU A 75 6.11 -4.59 -5.25
C GLU A 75 6.71 -3.42 -6.06
N LYS A 76 6.28 -3.27 -7.31
CA LYS A 76 6.84 -2.30 -8.27
C LYS A 76 6.51 -0.84 -7.95
N HIS A 77 5.47 -0.57 -7.17
CA HIS A 77 5.06 0.80 -6.79
C HIS A 77 5.47 1.21 -5.37
N LEU A 78 6.12 0.35 -4.58
CA LEU A 78 6.56 0.69 -3.21
C LEU A 78 7.88 1.48 -3.14
N THR A 79 8.54 1.73 -4.27
CA THR A 79 9.86 2.37 -4.37
C THR A 79 9.84 3.86 -4.68
N ALA A 80 8.70 4.42 -5.13
CA ALA A 80 8.63 5.79 -5.68
C ALA A 80 8.27 6.88 -4.65
N ASP A 81 7.14 6.73 -3.94
CA ASP A 81 6.47 7.86 -3.29
C ASP A 81 6.79 7.98 -1.78
N ALA A 82 7.69 8.90 -1.44
CA ALA A 82 7.97 9.27 -0.04
C ALA A 82 8.47 10.73 0.11
N LYS A 83 7.55 11.70 0.11
CA LYS A 83 7.77 13.06 0.66
C LYS A 83 6.59 13.51 1.51
N ASP A 84 6.96 14.08 2.66
CA ASP A 84 6.33 15.15 3.45
C ASP A 84 4.81 15.37 3.41
N ASN A 85 4.20 15.34 4.60
CA ASN A 85 3.95 16.63 5.26
C ASN A 85 3.84 16.51 6.79
N LYS A 86 4.16 17.60 7.50
CA LYS A 86 4.28 17.66 8.97
C LYS A 86 3.93 19.05 9.47
N HIS A 87 2.87 19.22 10.26
CA HIS A 87 2.77 20.32 11.23
C HIS A 87 1.77 20.03 12.36
N THR A 88 1.99 20.70 13.50
CA THR A 88 1.33 20.48 14.80
C THR A 88 0.63 21.75 15.29
N LYS A 89 -0.47 21.63 16.05
CA LYS A 89 -0.83 22.49 17.20
C LYS A 89 -1.99 21.89 18.02
N GLU A 90 -2.29 22.45 19.19
CA GLU A 90 -2.93 21.76 20.32
C GLU A 90 -4.06 22.54 21.02
N LEU A 91 -4.94 21.80 21.73
CA LEU A 91 -5.77 22.20 22.90
C LEU A 91 -6.86 23.30 22.69
N PRO A 92 -7.81 23.53 23.65
CA PRO A 92 -8.14 22.78 24.88
C PRO A 92 -9.63 22.32 24.97
N LYS A 93 -10.13 22.01 26.19
CA LYS A 93 -11.48 21.45 26.49
C LYS A 93 -12.37 22.45 27.24
N THR A 94 -13.68 22.43 26.99
CA THR A 94 -14.82 22.67 27.94
C THR A 94 -16.14 22.41 27.20
N SER A 95 -17.34 22.24 27.80
CA SER A 95 -17.81 21.51 29.01
C SER A 95 -19.30 21.84 29.23
N ILE A 96 -20.18 20.83 29.38
CA ILE A 96 -21.56 20.97 29.92
C ILE A 96 -22.50 21.73 28.91
N THR A 97 -23.83 21.54 28.78
CA THR A 97 -24.89 21.10 29.69
C THR A 97 -25.89 20.12 29.02
N GLN A 98 -26.61 19.35 29.84
CA GLN A 98 -27.81 18.58 29.43
C GLN A 98 -29.04 19.49 29.37
N ILE A 99 -30.00 19.18 28.49
CA ILE A 99 -31.42 19.53 28.70
C ILE A 99 -32.25 18.27 28.50
N THR A 100 -33.08 17.95 29.50
CA THR A 100 -34.00 16.82 29.54
C THR A 100 -35.42 17.26 29.22
N ASN A 101 -36.20 16.42 28.53
CA ASN A 101 -37.64 16.13 28.70
C ASN A 101 -38.35 15.85 27.35
N THR A 102 -39.55 15.26 27.26
CA THR A 102 -40.20 14.13 27.98
C THR A 102 -41.45 13.75 27.17
N LEU A 103 -41.80 12.46 27.17
CA LEU A 103 -42.94 11.75 26.56
C LEU A 103 -44.15 12.53 25.94
N LYS A 104 -44.55 12.11 24.72
CA LYS A 104 -45.81 11.39 24.33
C LYS A 104 -47.10 11.54 25.21
N PRO A 105 -48.30 11.22 24.67
CA PRO A 105 -48.81 11.27 23.28
C PRO A 105 -50.29 11.78 23.21
N SER A 106 -50.94 11.70 22.03
CA SER A 106 -52.41 11.61 21.93
C SER A 106 -52.84 10.72 20.76
N THR A 107 -53.94 9.99 20.94
CA THR A 107 -54.56 9.07 19.97
C THR A 107 -55.97 9.60 19.67
N ASP A 108 -56.45 9.44 18.43
CA ASP A 108 -57.89 9.45 18.14
C ASP A 108 -58.23 8.45 17.03
N VAL A 109 -59.47 7.96 17.01
CA VAL A 109 -59.92 6.80 16.23
C VAL A 109 -61.31 7.03 15.63
N VAL A 110 -61.44 6.94 14.30
CA VAL A 110 -62.70 6.69 13.57
C VAL A 110 -62.40 5.74 12.39
N SER A 111 -63.40 5.01 11.91
CA SER A 111 -63.26 3.75 11.18
C SER A 111 -63.86 3.71 9.76
N MET A 112 -63.15 3.00 8.87
CA MET A 112 -63.65 2.05 7.85
C MET A 112 -64.49 2.52 6.63
N THR A 113 -63.96 2.14 5.45
CA THR A 113 -64.62 1.68 4.21
C THR A 113 -65.76 2.49 3.57
N GLU A 114 -65.54 2.91 2.31
CA GLU A 114 -66.00 2.11 1.16
C GLU A 114 -65.24 2.42 -0.15
N HIS A 115 -65.24 1.45 -1.06
CA HIS A 115 -64.72 1.46 -2.44
C HIS A 115 -65.73 0.62 -3.28
N PRO A 116 -65.87 0.79 -4.62
CA PRO A 116 -64.80 1.22 -5.54
C PRO A 116 -65.19 2.28 -6.58
N ALA A 117 -64.17 2.82 -7.25
CA ALA A 117 -64.29 3.36 -8.61
C ALA A 117 -63.30 2.59 -9.49
N PHE A 118 -63.82 1.87 -10.48
CA PHE A 118 -63.01 1.18 -11.49
C PHE A 118 -62.51 2.23 -12.49
N LEU A 119 -61.21 2.24 -12.78
CA LEU A 119 -60.63 3.03 -13.87
C LEU A 119 -59.98 2.05 -14.84
N ASP A 120 -60.56 1.95 -16.03
CA ASP A 120 -59.99 1.16 -17.11
C ASP A 120 -58.62 1.72 -17.51
N LEU A 121 -57.66 0.82 -17.74
CA LEU A 121 -56.29 1.12 -18.12
C LEU A 121 -55.91 0.43 -19.45
N ASP A 122 -56.91 0.13 -20.27
CA ASP A 122 -56.80 -0.60 -21.54
C ASP A 122 -57.29 0.26 -22.75
N ASP A 123 -56.68 1.43 -22.97
CA ASP A 123 -56.66 2.08 -24.31
C ASP A 123 -55.42 2.96 -24.52
N ALA A 124 -54.25 2.43 -24.12
CA ALA A 124 -52.94 2.97 -24.52
C ALA A 124 -52.33 1.99 -25.52
N ALA A 125 -52.52 2.24 -26.82
CA ALA A 125 -51.99 1.40 -27.88
C ALA A 125 -50.48 1.19 -27.71
N GLU A 126 -50.04 -0.07 -27.62
CA GLU A 126 -48.62 -0.41 -27.56
C GLU A 126 -47.96 -0.06 -28.91
N SER A 127 -47.36 1.13 -29.01
CA SER A 127 -46.54 1.53 -30.16
C SER A 127 -45.49 0.45 -30.41
N SER A 128 -45.50 -0.11 -31.62
CA SER A 128 -44.71 -1.31 -31.89
C SER A 128 -43.23 -0.97 -31.82
N ALA A 129 -42.43 -1.81 -31.16
CA ALA A 129 -40.98 -1.61 -31.08
C ALA A 129 -40.24 -1.73 -32.43
N LEU A 130 -40.97 -1.90 -33.53
CA LEU A 130 -40.54 -1.97 -34.92
C LEU A 130 -41.36 -1.04 -35.84
N GLU A 131 -42.07 -0.05 -35.28
CA GLU A 131 -42.87 0.92 -36.05
C GLU A 131 -41.95 1.85 -36.87
N GLU A 132 -42.29 2.06 -38.15
CA GLU A 132 -41.38 2.67 -39.14
C GLU A 132 -41.43 4.20 -39.03
N ILE A 133 -40.42 4.77 -38.37
CA ILE A 133 -40.30 6.20 -38.06
C ILE A 133 -40.27 7.01 -39.37
N CYS A 134 -41.15 8.02 -39.49
CA CYS A 134 -41.18 8.89 -40.66
C CYS A 134 -39.89 9.71 -40.81
N ASP A 135 -39.48 10.05 -42.04
CA ASP A 135 -38.21 10.75 -42.32
C ASP A 135 -38.00 12.02 -41.48
N GLU A 136 -39.06 12.83 -41.31
CA GLU A 136 -39.04 14.07 -40.50
C GLU A 136 -38.85 13.77 -38.99
N GLU A 137 -39.45 12.69 -38.48
CA GLU A 137 -39.23 12.25 -37.10
C GLU A 137 -37.83 11.66 -36.91
N ALA A 138 -37.32 10.91 -37.89
CA ALA A 138 -35.96 10.37 -37.87
C ALA A 138 -34.90 11.50 -37.84
N ILE A 139 -35.15 12.62 -38.54
CA ILE A 139 -34.33 13.84 -38.47
C ILE A 139 -34.42 14.50 -37.07
N SER A 140 -35.56 14.37 -36.38
CA SER A 140 -35.76 14.90 -35.03
C SER A 140 -35.08 14.09 -33.91
N ILE A 141 -34.65 12.85 -34.18
CA ILE A 141 -33.94 12.01 -33.20
C ILE A 141 -32.55 12.58 -32.94
N SER A 142 -32.45 13.40 -31.89
CA SER A 142 -31.19 13.94 -31.39
C SER A 142 -30.34 12.83 -30.78
N VAL A 143 -29.57 12.14 -31.62
CA VAL A 143 -28.58 11.14 -31.20
C VAL A 143 -27.61 11.81 -30.20
N PRO A 144 -27.53 11.34 -28.95
CA PRO A 144 -26.65 11.95 -27.95
C PRO A 144 -25.20 11.87 -28.44
N SER A 145 -24.49 12.99 -28.36
CA SER A 145 -23.20 13.21 -29.04
C SER A 145 -22.23 12.07 -28.74
N SER A 146 -21.92 11.28 -29.77
CA SER A 146 -21.30 9.97 -29.56
C SER A 146 -19.93 10.08 -28.88
N LEU A 147 -19.74 9.20 -27.90
CA LEU A 147 -18.43 8.95 -27.30
C LEU A 147 -17.46 8.58 -28.45
N PRO A 148 -16.24 9.15 -28.52
CA PRO A 148 -15.35 8.94 -29.65
C PRO A 148 -15.13 7.43 -29.86
N PRO A 149 -15.41 6.91 -31.07
CA PRO A 149 -15.64 5.47 -31.29
C PRO A 149 -14.39 4.62 -31.04
N THR A 150 -13.21 5.22 -31.23
CA THR A 150 -11.93 4.70 -30.75
C THR A 150 -11.10 5.85 -30.21
N SER A 151 -10.77 5.78 -28.92
CA SER A 151 -9.73 6.59 -28.29
C SER A 151 -8.75 5.67 -27.57
N THR A 152 -7.51 6.12 -27.42
CA THR A 152 -6.42 5.38 -26.76
C THR A 152 -6.11 5.89 -25.35
N SER A 153 -6.80 6.94 -24.88
CA SER A 153 -6.69 7.43 -23.50
C SER A 153 -8.00 7.98 -22.95
N LEU A 154 -8.31 7.66 -21.69
CA LEU A 154 -9.43 8.20 -20.90
C LEU A 154 -9.55 9.73 -20.99
N ARG A 155 -8.45 10.45 -21.24
CA ARG A 155 -8.41 11.90 -21.46
C ARG A 155 -9.44 12.37 -22.48
N ASP A 156 -9.55 11.68 -23.61
CA ASP A 156 -10.42 12.06 -24.74
C ASP A 156 -11.92 11.87 -24.41
N TYR A 157 -12.20 11.19 -23.30
CA TYR A 157 -13.54 11.00 -22.73
C TYR A 157 -13.82 11.91 -21.52
N VAL A 158 -12.82 12.60 -20.93
CA VAL A 158 -13.04 13.44 -19.73
C VAL A 158 -13.99 14.58 -20.04
N GLU A 159 -13.72 15.35 -21.09
CA GLU A 159 -14.52 16.51 -21.53
C GLU A 159 -15.97 16.14 -21.90
N LYS A 160 -16.24 14.85 -22.12
CA LYS A 160 -17.55 14.30 -22.50
C LYS A 160 -18.26 13.56 -21.38
N SER A 161 -17.65 13.41 -20.19
CA SER A 161 -18.18 12.60 -19.09
C SER A 161 -18.21 13.37 -17.77
N GLU A 162 -19.42 13.63 -17.26
CA GLU A 162 -19.66 14.21 -15.93
C GLU A 162 -18.93 13.40 -14.84
N THR A 163 -18.97 12.06 -14.92
CA THR A 163 -18.29 11.16 -13.99
C THR A 163 -16.78 11.33 -14.02
N LEU A 164 -16.14 11.30 -15.21
CA LEU A 164 -14.69 11.44 -15.31
C LEU A 164 -14.20 12.82 -14.90
N THR A 165 -14.92 13.89 -15.27
CA THR A 165 -14.60 15.26 -14.86
C THR A 165 -14.59 15.39 -13.34
N LYS A 166 -15.66 14.94 -12.66
CA LYS A 166 -15.74 14.99 -11.18
C LYS A 166 -14.71 14.09 -10.48
N LEU A 167 -14.32 12.98 -11.09
CA LEU A 167 -13.21 12.17 -10.57
C LEU A 167 -11.86 12.92 -10.68
N VAL A 168 -11.63 13.71 -11.73
CA VAL A 168 -10.44 14.59 -11.83
C VAL A 168 -10.48 15.70 -10.78
N GLU A 169 -11.64 16.35 -10.57
CA GLU A 169 -11.84 17.36 -9.51
C GLU A 169 -11.54 16.81 -8.10
N LEU A 170 -11.93 15.55 -7.84
CA LEU A 170 -11.62 14.82 -6.60
C LEU A 170 -10.13 14.41 -6.47
N GLY A 171 -9.28 14.74 -7.45
CA GLY A 171 -7.86 14.41 -7.46
C GLY A 171 -7.54 12.97 -7.85
N VAL A 172 -8.38 12.32 -8.65
CA VAL A 172 -8.12 10.96 -9.15
C VAL A 172 -7.14 11.00 -10.33
N ASN A 173 -6.02 10.29 -10.20
CA ASN A 173 -5.05 10.13 -11.28
C ASN A 173 -5.55 9.08 -12.29
N LEU A 174 -6.34 9.52 -13.27
CA LEU A 174 -6.92 8.66 -14.32
C LEU A 174 -5.84 7.90 -15.11
N TRP A 175 -4.67 8.49 -15.36
CA TRP A 175 -3.56 7.80 -16.05
C TRP A 175 -3.09 6.55 -15.28
N LYS A 176 -2.95 6.62 -13.95
CA LYS A 176 -2.59 5.47 -13.09
C LYS A 176 -3.70 4.40 -13.00
N LEU A 177 -4.92 4.74 -13.40
CA LEU A 177 -6.06 3.81 -13.50
C LEU A 177 -6.15 3.18 -14.90
N GLU A 178 -5.88 3.95 -15.95
CA GLU A 178 -5.78 3.51 -17.35
C GLU A 178 -4.71 2.43 -17.57
N GLN A 179 -3.56 2.52 -16.89
CA GLN A 179 -2.53 1.48 -16.94
C GLN A 179 -2.97 0.10 -16.37
N ARG A 180 -4.21 -0.04 -15.87
CA ARG A 180 -4.75 -1.27 -15.30
C ARG A 180 -5.79 -1.91 -16.23
N PRO A 181 -5.69 -3.22 -16.54
CA PRO A 181 -6.64 -3.88 -17.44
C PRO A 181 -8.07 -3.78 -16.91
N ASN A 182 -8.99 -3.47 -17.82
CA ASN A 182 -10.44 -3.31 -17.59
C ASN A 182 -10.85 -2.16 -16.65
N VAL A 183 -9.93 -1.36 -16.09
CA VAL A 183 -10.30 -0.27 -15.18
C VAL A 183 -10.84 0.95 -15.94
N GLY A 184 -10.23 1.34 -17.06
CA GLY A 184 -10.76 2.45 -17.88
C GLY A 184 -12.18 2.17 -18.40
N SER A 185 -12.40 0.98 -18.95
CA SER A 185 -13.72 0.55 -19.43
C SER A 185 -14.73 0.27 -18.31
N MET A 186 -14.28 0.06 -17.07
CA MET A 186 -15.14 0.04 -15.88
C MET A 186 -15.56 1.46 -15.49
N LEU A 187 -14.62 2.42 -15.40
CA LEU A 187 -14.91 3.81 -15.03
C LEU A 187 -15.85 4.50 -16.02
N LEU A 188 -15.71 4.23 -17.32
CA LEU A 188 -16.59 4.73 -18.38
C LEU A 188 -18.05 4.21 -18.30
N ARG A 189 -18.32 3.21 -17.46
CA ARG A 189 -19.67 2.63 -17.26
C ARG A 189 -20.35 3.07 -15.96
N LEU A 190 -19.67 3.87 -15.12
CA LEU A 190 -20.21 4.34 -13.86
C LEU A 190 -20.93 5.69 -14.03
N ASP A 191 -22.13 5.81 -13.49
CA ASP A 191 -22.75 7.12 -13.31
C ASP A 191 -22.27 7.77 -11.99
N PHE A 192 -22.13 9.10 -12.00
CA PHE A 192 -21.67 9.81 -10.81
C PHE A 192 -22.71 9.80 -9.68
N LYS A 193 -24.01 9.84 -9.98
CA LYS A 193 -25.09 10.03 -9.02
C LYS A 193 -25.54 8.70 -8.41
N THR A 194 -25.63 7.63 -9.19
CA THR A 194 -26.03 6.29 -8.72
C THR A 194 -24.84 5.45 -8.23
N ASP A 195 -23.70 5.47 -8.93
CA ASP A 195 -22.56 4.64 -8.55
C ASP A 195 -21.62 5.37 -7.60
N VAL A 196 -21.02 6.48 -8.05
CA VAL A 196 -19.88 7.09 -7.36
C VAL A 196 -20.28 7.78 -6.06
N ALA A 197 -21.25 8.71 -6.10
CA ALA A 197 -21.60 9.56 -4.97
C ALA A 197 -22.03 8.78 -3.71
N PRO A 198 -22.85 7.70 -3.78
CA PRO A 198 -23.20 6.91 -2.60
C PRO A 198 -21.99 6.27 -1.89
N ARG A 199 -20.95 5.84 -2.63
CA ARG A 199 -19.72 5.32 -2.02
C ARG A 199 -18.84 6.44 -1.43
N LEU A 200 -18.85 7.63 -2.02
CA LEU A 200 -18.18 8.81 -1.44
C LEU A 200 -18.86 9.26 -0.14
N MET A 201 -20.19 9.28 -0.10
CA MET A 201 -20.97 9.59 1.11
C MET A 201 -20.71 8.57 2.21
N PHE A 202 -20.75 7.26 1.91
CA PHE A 202 -20.36 6.21 2.84
C PHE A 202 -18.93 6.42 3.41
N LEU A 203 -17.95 6.75 2.55
CA LEU A 203 -16.58 7.03 3.01
C LEU A 203 -16.55 8.24 3.96
N LYS A 204 -17.32 9.29 3.67
CA LYS A 204 -17.46 10.49 4.52
C LYS A 204 -18.09 10.16 5.87
N GLU A 205 -19.16 9.39 5.90
CA GLU A 205 -19.89 8.94 7.10
C GLU A 205 -19.03 8.10 8.05
N ILE A 206 -18.14 7.23 7.52
CA ILE A 206 -17.19 6.48 8.36
C ILE A 206 -16.02 7.34 8.86
N GLY A 207 -15.92 8.60 8.42
CA GLY A 207 -14.95 9.60 8.89
C GLY A 207 -13.75 9.83 7.96
N VAL A 208 -13.77 9.33 6.72
CA VAL A 208 -12.70 9.61 5.74
C VAL A 208 -12.85 11.05 5.24
N LYS A 209 -11.75 11.81 5.28
CA LYS A 209 -11.71 13.18 4.76
C LYS A 209 -11.83 13.19 3.24
N ASP A 210 -12.59 14.14 2.70
CA ASP A 210 -12.80 14.35 1.27
C ASP A 210 -11.48 14.44 0.48
N SER A 211 -10.47 15.09 1.06
CA SER A 211 -9.09 15.17 0.50
C SER A 211 -8.39 13.82 0.28
N SER A 212 -8.92 12.73 0.84
CA SER A 212 -8.41 11.37 0.66
C SER A 212 -9.12 10.58 -0.45
N PHE A 213 -10.25 11.06 -0.98
CA PHE A 213 -11.04 10.32 -1.97
C PHE A 213 -10.25 10.09 -3.27
N GLY A 214 -9.59 11.12 -3.80
CA GLY A 214 -8.67 11.01 -4.94
C GLY A 214 -7.60 9.95 -4.76
N TYR A 215 -6.94 9.93 -3.59
CA TYR A 215 -5.94 8.91 -3.25
C TYR A 215 -6.54 7.50 -3.17
N ILE A 216 -7.69 7.35 -2.52
CA ILE A 216 -8.37 6.06 -2.34
C ILE A 216 -8.74 5.46 -3.70
N ILE A 217 -9.44 6.21 -4.55
CA ILE A 217 -9.89 5.73 -5.87
C ILE A 217 -8.69 5.48 -6.81
N THR A 218 -7.69 6.39 -6.83
CA THR A 218 -6.44 6.21 -7.60
C THR A 218 -5.71 4.91 -7.27
N HIS A 219 -5.78 4.45 -6.03
CA HIS A 219 -5.14 3.20 -5.60
C HIS A 219 -6.08 2.00 -5.72
N ASN A 220 -7.36 2.15 -5.39
CA ASN A 220 -8.39 1.13 -5.46
C ASN A 220 -9.67 1.66 -6.13
N PRO A 221 -9.79 1.58 -7.47
CA PRO A 221 -10.99 2.05 -8.16
C PRO A 221 -12.19 1.12 -7.91
N PHE A 222 -11.94 -0.14 -7.53
CA PHE A 222 -12.97 -1.16 -7.31
C PHE A 222 -13.85 -0.90 -6.08
N VAL A 223 -13.47 0.04 -5.20
CA VAL A 223 -14.32 0.48 -4.08
C VAL A 223 -15.65 1.06 -4.58
N LEU A 224 -15.68 1.65 -5.77
CA LEU A 224 -16.88 2.19 -6.41
C LEU A 224 -17.87 1.11 -6.83
N CYS A 225 -17.39 -0.12 -7.06
CA CYS A 225 -18.17 -1.26 -7.54
C CYS A 225 -18.58 -2.24 -6.43
N GLU A 226 -18.19 -1.98 -5.18
CA GLU A 226 -18.67 -2.76 -4.03
C GLU A 226 -20.09 -2.33 -3.63
N ASN A 227 -20.83 -3.26 -3.02
CA ASN A 227 -22.10 -2.97 -2.36
C ASN A 227 -21.81 -2.27 -1.01
N ILE A 228 -22.53 -1.19 -0.72
CA ILE A 228 -22.39 -0.37 0.50
C ILE A 228 -22.69 -1.19 1.77
N GLU A 229 -23.68 -2.09 1.75
CA GLU A 229 -23.99 -2.99 2.88
C GLU A 229 -22.75 -3.84 3.24
N ASN A 230 -22.11 -4.39 2.21
CA ASN A 230 -20.90 -5.18 2.31
C ASN A 230 -19.72 -4.37 2.88
N LEU A 231 -19.59 -3.09 2.52
CA LEU A 231 -18.59 -2.19 3.10
C LEU A 231 -18.91 -1.85 4.57
N GLN A 232 -20.19 -1.63 4.88
CA GLN A 232 -20.69 -1.32 6.23
C GLN A 232 -20.51 -2.50 7.20
N ASP A 233 -20.74 -3.74 6.76
CA ASP A 233 -20.42 -4.94 7.54
C ASP A 233 -18.93 -5.00 7.90
N ARG A 234 -18.06 -4.73 6.93
CA ARG A 234 -16.60 -4.78 7.10
C ARG A 234 -16.13 -3.67 8.06
N VAL A 235 -16.75 -2.48 8.03
CA VAL A 235 -16.52 -1.39 8.98
C VAL A 235 -17.08 -1.70 10.38
N THR A 236 -18.29 -2.26 10.46
CA THR A 236 -18.96 -2.64 11.72
C THR A 236 -18.17 -3.73 12.44
N TYR A 237 -17.66 -4.72 11.69
CA TYR A 237 -16.72 -5.70 12.19
C TYR A 237 -15.45 -5.05 12.79
N LEU A 238 -14.82 -4.09 12.10
CA LEU A 238 -13.64 -3.39 12.65
C LEU A 238 -13.97 -2.63 13.94
N LYS A 239 -15.13 -1.96 14.01
CA LYS A 239 -15.62 -1.33 15.25
C LYS A 239 -15.83 -2.36 16.36
N SER A 240 -16.42 -3.53 16.07
CA SER A 240 -16.59 -4.64 17.03
C SER A 240 -15.26 -5.15 17.61
N ARG A 241 -14.18 -5.08 16.81
CA ARG A 241 -12.81 -5.43 17.22
C ARG A 241 -12.10 -4.29 17.98
N LYS A 242 -12.83 -3.33 18.53
CA LYS A 242 -12.33 -2.23 19.38
C LYS A 242 -11.34 -1.27 18.68
N PHE A 243 -11.54 -1.02 17.38
CA PHE A 243 -10.96 0.13 16.68
C PHE A 243 -11.93 1.32 16.75
N SER A 244 -11.44 2.53 17.07
CA SER A 244 -12.30 3.75 17.05
C SER A 244 -12.67 4.13 15.62
N SER A 245 -13.77 4.87 15.43
CA SER A 245 -14.19 5.36 14.10
C SER A 245 -13.07 6.13 13.38
N GLU A 246 -12.39 7.04 14.10
CA GLU A 246 -11.20 7.76 13.61
C GLU A 246 -10.08 6.81 13.17
N THR A 247 -9.84 5.74 13.93
CA THR A 247 -8.83 4.73 13.58
C THR A 247 -9.24 3.98 12.32
N VAL A 248 -10.51 3.60 12.18
CA VAL A 248 -11.03 2.93 10.98
C VAL A 248 -10.93 3.85 9.76
N ALA A 249 -11.38 5.11 9.84
CA ALA A 249 -11.21 6.09 8.76
C ALA A 249 -9.74 6.26 8.35
N SER A 250 -8.85 6.40 9.34
CA SER A 250 -7.41 6.49 9.13
C SER A 250 -6.82 5.21 8.50
N MET A 251 -7.34 4.03 8.86
CA MET A 251 -6.94 2.75 8.29
C MET A 251 -7.36 2.61 6.83
N VAL A 252 -8.62 2.92 6.51
CA VAL A 252 -9.17 2.90 5.14
C VAL A 252 -8.41 3.88 4.25
N SER A 253 -8.17 5.11 4.71
CA SER A 253 -7.42 6.14 3.98
C SER A 253 -6.00 5.69 3.60
N ARG A 254 -5.31 4.93 4.47
CA ARG A 254 -3.92 4.49 4.26
C ARG A 254 -3.78 3.10 3.64
N ALA A 255 -4.87 2.33 3.57
CA ALA A 255 -4.95 1.05 2.87
C ALA A 255 -6.29 0.96 2.11
N PRO A 256 -6.40 1.57 0.91
CA PRO A 256 -7.65 1.63 0.15
C PRO A 256 -8.32 0.28 -0.17
N TYR A 257 -7.55 -0.82 -0.16
CA TYR A 257 -8.06 -2.20 -0.36
C TYR A 257 -8.58 -2.87 0.93
N LEU A 258 -8.45 -2.25 2.11
CA LEU A 258 -8.83 -2.84 3.38
C LEU A 258 -10.28 -3.33 3.39
N LEU A 259 -11.18 -2.55 2.80
CA LEU A 259 -12.61 -2.86 2.76
C LEU A 259 -13.02 -3.81 1.63
N ASN A 260 -12.13 -4.32 0.76
CA ASN A 260 -12.49 -5.40 -0.18
C ASN A 260 -12.38 -6.80 0.47
N PHE A 261 -11.80 -6.90 1.66
CA PHE A 261 -11.64 -8.19 2.34
C PHE A 261 -12.84 -8.48 3.22
N ASN A 262 -13.48 -9.63 3.00
CA ASN A 262 -14.58 -10.08 3.83
C ASN A 262 -14.17 -10.28 5.30
N VAL A 263 -15.15 -10.21 6.19
CA VAL A 263 -14.97 -10.29 7.65
C VAL A 263 -14.11 -11.50 8.06
N LYS A 264 -14.35 -12.69 7.49
CA LYS A 264 -13.57 -13.90 7.78
C LYS A 264 -12.08 -13.77 7.43
N ARG A 265 -11.74 -13.10 6.31
CA ARG A 265 -10.33 -12.84 5.94
C ARG A 265 -9.68 -11.78 6.84
N LEU A 266 -10.42 -10.77 7.28
CA LEU A 266 -9.93 -9.77 8.24
C LEU A 266 -9.64 -10.42 9.60
N ASP A 267 -10.56 -11.26 10.11
CA ASP A 267 -10.45 -11.93 11.41
C ASP A 267 -9.30 -12.95 11.44
N ASN A 268 -9.21 -13.81 10.41
CA ASN A 268 -8.08 -14.74 10.24
C ASN A 268 -6.73 -14.02 10.24
N ARG A 269 -6.66 -12.78 9.71
CA ARG A 269 -5.42 -11.99 9.65
C ARG A 269 -5.10 -11.31 10.98
N LEU A 270 -6.09 -10.75 11.66
CA LEU A 270 -5.91 -10.22 13.02
C LEU A 270 -5.46 -11.32 13.98
N GLY A 271 -6.09 -12.49 13.92
CA GLY A 271 -5.69 -13.69 14.66
C GLY A 271 -4.27 -14.15 14.33
N PHE A 272 -3.89 -14.19 13.05
CA PHE A 272 -2.53 -14.51 12.61
C PHE A 272 -1.47 -13.59 13.24
N TYR A 273 -1.65 -12.26 13.20
CA TYR A 273 -0.69 -11.34 13.82
C TYR A 273 -0.64 -11.48 15.33
N GLN A 274 -1.79 -11.71 15.99
CA GLN A 274 -1.83 -11.92 17.43
C GLN A 274 -1.09 -13.21 17.85
N GLN A 275 -1.30 -14.31 17.12
CA GLN A 275 -0.71 -15.61 17.41
C GLN A 275 0.80 -15.67 17.10
N GLN A 276 1.22 -15.26 15.89
CA GLN A 276 2.63 -15.38 15.47
C GLN A 276 3.55 -14.46 16.26
N LEU A 277 3.10 -13.24 16.56
CA LEU A 277 3.86 -12.27 17.34
C LEU A 277 3.65 -12.44 18.85
N GLN A 278 2.71 -13.29 19.27
CA GLN A 278 2.31 -13.51 20.67
C GLN A 278 1.95 -12.21 21.41
N LEU A 279 1.39 -11.23 20.67
CA LEU A 279 1.08 -9.90 21.18
C LEU A 279 -0.25 -9.85 21.92
N SER A 280 -0.37 -8.93 22.88
CA SER A 280 -1.67 -8.59 23.46
C SER A 280 -2.63 -8.09 22.37
N ALA A 281 -3.94 -8.29 22.57
CA ALA A 281 -4.95 -7.80 21.64
C ALA A 281 -4.88 -6.27 21.44
N SER A 282 -4.40 -5.50 22.44
CA SER A 282 -4.13 -4.07 22.28
C SER A 282 -2.93 -3.79 21.36
N ASN A 283 -1.82 -4.49 21.56
CA ASN A 283 -0.63 -4.29 20.75
C ASN A 283 -0.86 -4.74 19.30
N THR A 284 -1.66 -5.78 19.07
CA THR A 284 -2.08 -6.21 17.73
C THR A 284 -2.95 -5.16 17.02
N ARG A 285 -3.92 -4.54 17.73
CA ARG A 285 -4.69 -3.42 17.17
C ARG A 285 -3.77 -2.23 16.84
N ASN A 286 -2.87 -1.86 17.74
CA ASN A 286 -1.95 -0.73 17.54
C ASN A 286 -0.98 -0.97 16.36
N LEU A 287 -0.44 -2.18 16.24
CA LEU A 287 0.38 -2.63 15.10
C LEU A 287 -0.35 -2.43 13.76
N VAL A 288 -1.56 -2.97 13.67
CA VAL A 288 -2.39 -2.93 12.45
C VAL A 288 -2.94 -1.53 12.16
N ALA A 289 -3.29 -0.75 13.18
CA ALA A 289 -3.66 0.65 13.03
C ALA A 289 -2.49 1.49 12.50
N ARG A 290 -1.25 1.22 12.92
CA ARG A 290 -0.04 1.91 12.40
C ARG A 290 0.31 1.47 10.98
N LEU A 291 0.17 0.19 10.62
CA LEU A 291 0.40 -0.30 9.25
C LEU A 291 -0.79 -1.14 8.71
N PRO A 292 -1.86 -0.50 8.22
CA PRO A 292 -3.12 -1.20 7.86
C PRO A 292 -2.97 -2.11 6.64
N LYS A 293 -1.94 -1.87 5.81
CA LYS A 293 -1.56 -2.71 4.67
C LYS A 293 -1.22 -4.17 5.07
N LEU A 294 -0.89 -4.43 6.34
CA LEU A 294 -0.72 -5.78 6.92
C LEU A 294 -1.97 -6.67 6.76
N LEU A 295 -3.18 -6.09 6.73
CA LEU A 295 -4.41 -6.85 6.46
C LEU A 295 -4.64 -7.13 4.96
N CYS A 296 -3.89 -6.47 4.08
CA CYS A 296 -4.11 -6.51 2.63
C CYS A 296 -3.14 -7.45 1.89
N VAL A 297 -1.83 -7.24 2.10
CA VAL A 297 -0.69 -7.88 1.40
C VAL A 297 -0.61 -9.38 1.72
N SER A 298 0.13 -10.19 0.93
CA SER A 298 0.37 -11.60 1.32
C SER A 298 1.02 -11.70 2.72
N LEU A 299 0.76 -12.82 3.40
CA LEU A 299 1.40 -13.16 4.67
C LEU A 299 2.76 -13.86 4.48
N GLU A 300 3.15 -14.21 3.26
CA GLU A 300 4.42 -14.90 2.99
C GLU A 300 5.66 -14.02 3.29
N PRO A 301 5.75 -12.74 2.81
CA PRO A 301 6.86 -11.86 3.17
C PRO A 301 6.93 -11.57 4.68
N VAL A 302 5.78 -11.60 5.37
CA VAL A 302 5.70 -11.44 6.83
C VAL A 302 6.31 -12.64 7.54
N LYS A 303 5.93 -13.86 7.12
CA LYS A 303 6.50 -15.12 7.65
C LYS A 303 8.00 -15.23 7.36
N GLU A 304 8.45 -14.80 6.17
CA GLU A 304 9.87 -14.78 5.84
C GLU A 304 10.61 -13.75 6.71
N ASN A 305 10.19 -12.48 6.75
CA ASN A 305 10.87 -11.44 7.52
C ASN A 305 10.95 -11.76 9.04
N LEU A 306 9.95 -12.45 9.60
CA LEU A 306 10.03 -12.95 10.98
C LEU A 306 11.13 -14.00 11.16
N LYS A 307 11.19 -15.01 10.27
CA LYS A 307 12.28 -16.00 10.27
C LYS A 307 13.65 -15.39 10.00
N VAL A 308 13.73 -14.35 9.18
CA VAL A 308 14.97 -13.59 8.97
C VAL A 308 15.39 -12.94 10.28
N CYS A 309 14.50 -12.22 10.97
CA CYS A 309 14.81 -11.58 12.26
C CYS A 309 15.27 -12.58 13.33
N GLU A 310 14.63 -13.75 13.40
CA GLU A 310 14.94 -14.81 14.38
C GLU A 310 16.22 -15.58 14.05
N ILE A 311 16.36 -16.06 12.81
CA ILE A 311 17.38 -17.05 12.41
C ILE A 311 18.60 -16.38 11.75
N GLU A 312 18.39 -15.41 10.86
CA GLU A 312 19.48 -14.76 10.11
C GLU A 312 20.07 -13.56 10.86
N LEU A 313 19.24 -12.80 11.59
CA LEU A 313 19.68 -11.66 12.39
C LEU A 313 19.88 -12.01 13.88
N GLY A 314 19.35 -13.14 14.36
CA GLY A 314 19.58 -13.64 15.72
C GLY A 314 18.84 -12.91 16.84
N PHE A 315 17.76 -12.17 16.55
CA PHE A 315 16.95 -11.52 17.58
C PHE A 315 16.07 -12.52 18.34
N LYS A 316 15.95 -12.32 19.65
CA LYS A 316 15.04 -13.10 20.50
C LYS A 316 13.60 -12.69 20.26
N GLN A 317 12.64 -13.59 20.46
CA GLN A 317 11.20 -13.32 20.26
C GLN A 317 10.70 -12.04 20.95
N ASN A 318 11.17 -11.74 22.17
CA ASN A 318 10.80 -10.51 22.90
C ASN A 318 11.39 -9.24 22.26
N GLU A 319 12.58 -9.34 21.65
CA GLU A 319 13.21 -8.25 20.89
C GLU A 319 12.47 -8.05 19.57
N ILE A 320 12.12 -9.13 18.86
CA ILE A 320 11.28 -9.09 17.65
C ILE A 320 9.93 -8.42 17.94
N GLN A 321 9.25 -8.79 19.04
CA GLN A 321 8.02 -8.13 19.50
C GLN A 321 8.20 -6.62 19.66
N HIS A 322 9.27 -6.17 20.34
CA HIS A 322 9.55 -4.75 20.50
C HIS A 322 9.81 -4.06 19.16
N ILE A 323 10.66 -4.66 18.31
CA ILE A 323 11.02 -4.16 16.97
C ILE A 323 9.77 -3.99 16.10
N VAL A 324 8.86 -4.97 16.04
CA VAL A 324 7.68 -4.91 15.15
C VAL A 324 6.58 -4.00 15.70
N VAL A 325 6.42 -3.91 17.04
CA VAL A 325 5.48 -2.96 17.67
C VAL A 325 5.96 -1.52 17.48
N ALA A 326 7.26 -1.26 17.58
CA ALA A 326 7.86 0.06 17.35
C ALA A 326 7.94 0.43 15.86
N VAL A 327 8.34 -0.51 14.99
CA VAL A 327 8.55 -0.32 13.55
C VAL A 327 7.87 -1.43 12.72
N PRO A 328 6.54 -1.35 12.53
CA PRO A 328 5.76 -2.35 11.78
C PRO A 328 6.25 -2.63 10.36
N LYS A 329 6.97 -1.68 9.74
CA LYS A 329 7.52 -1.81 8.38
C LYS A 329 8.55 -2.93 8.24
N VAL A 330 9.18 -3.39 9.33
CA VAL A 330 10.13 -4.54 9.30
C VAL A 330 9.43 -5.81 8.80
N LEU A 331 8.15 -6.02 9.15
CA LEU A 331 7.35 -7.16 8.68
C LEU A 331 7.17 -7.19 7.15
N THR A 332 7.24 -6.04 6.48
CA THR A 332 7.08 -5.91 5.02
C THR A 332 8.31 -5.25 4.39
N ALA A 333 9.48 -5.41 5.00
CA ALA A 333 10.73 -4.92 4.43
C ALA A 333 11.20 -5.84 3.29
N ASN A 334 12.02 -5.31 2.38
CA ASN A 334 12.77 -6.16 1.47
C ASN A 334 13.92 -6.82 2.23
N LYS A 335 13.96 -8.15 2.24
CA LYS A 335 14.96 -8.95 2.95
C LYS A 335 16.40 -8.46 2.73
N ARG A 336 16.83 -8.27 1.47
CA ARG A 336 18.21 -7.85 1.17
C ARG A 336 18.56 -6.51 1.84
N LYS A 337 17.64 -5.54 1.81
CA LYS A 337 17.83 -4.25 2.49
C LYS A 337 17.90 -4.41 4.01
N LEU A 338 17.03 -5.25 4.59
CA LEU A 338 16.99 -5.49 6.03
C LEU A 338 18.28 -6.15 6.52
N THR A 339 18.71 -7.24 5.87
CA THR A 339 19.96 -7.94 6.18
C THR A 339 21.17 -7.04 5.96
N GLN A 340 21.24 -6.25 4.88
CA GLN A 340 22.35 -5.32 4.63
C GLN A 340 22.49 -4.23 5.70
N ILE A 341 21.36 -3.68 6.19
CA ILE A 341 21.40 -2.69 7.28
C ILE A 341 21.81 -3.34 8.60
N PHE A 342 21.29 -4.53 8.90
CA PHE A 342 21.67 -5.26 10.12
C PHE A 342 23.15 -5.67 10.12
N ASP A 343 23.64 -6.24 9.01
CA ASP A 343 25.04 -6.64 8.83
C ASP A 343 25.99 -5.47 9.07
N PHE A 344 25.70 -4.30 8.48
CA PHE A 344 26.51 -3.10 8.71
C PHE A 344 26.46 -2.60 10.16
N LEU A 345 25.31 -2.68 10.84
CA LEU A 345 25.19 -2.31 12.25
C LEU A 345 25.95 -3.28 13.17
N HIS A 346 25.80 -4.58 12.96
CA HIS A 346 26.33 -5.59 13.88
C HIS A 346 27.79 -5.95 13.55
N ASN A 347 28.09 -6.22 12.28
CA ASN A 347 29.38 -6.73 11.85
C ASN A 347 30.37 -5.61 11.49
N THR A 348 29.93 -4.45 10.98
CA THR A 348 30.81 -3.27 10.79
C THR A 348 30.86 -2.40 12.05
N MET A 349 29.75 -1.75 12.42
CA MET A 349 29.67 -0.80 13.55
C MET A 349 29.76 -1.44 14.95
N LYS A 350 29.86 -2.77 15.05
CA LYS A 350 29.94 -3.55 16.31
C LYS A 350 28.80 -3.31 17.30
N VAL A 351 27.63 -2.89 16.81
CA VAL A 351 26.46 -2.61 17.64
C VAL A 351 25.81 -3.92 18.11
N SER A 352 25.55 -4.04 19.41
CA SER A 352 24.89 -5.21 19.99
C SER A 352 23.40 -5.28 19.65
N HIS A 353 22.85 -6.51 19.56
CA HIS A 353 21.43 -6.77 19.31
C HIS A 353 20.50 -5.96 20.22
N TYR A 354 20.84 -5.86 21.51
CA TYR A 354 20.08 -5.08 22.49
C TYR A 354 19.94 -3.60 22.08
N LEU A 355 21.01 -2.97 21.55
CA LEU A 355 20.97 -1.58 21.11
C LEU A 355 20.18 -1.40 19.81
N ILE A 356 20.28 -2.35 18.87
CA ILE A 356 19.46 -2.35 17.64
C ILE A 356 17.97 -2.55 17.98
N ALA A 357 17.67 -3.46 18.91
CA ALA A 357 16.31 -3.71 19.40
C ALA A 357 15.74 -2.54 20.22
N LYS A 358 16.60 -1.78 20.92
CA LYS A 358 16.25 -0.54 21.65
C LYS A 358 15.97 0.64 20.72
N PHE A 359 16.67 0.73 19.58
CA PHE A 359 16.49 1.79 18.57
C PHE A 359 16.08 1.23 17.18
N PRO A 360 14.95 0.51 17.08
CA PRO A 360 14.56 -0.26 15.89
C PRO A 360 14.29 0.60 14.65
N GLN A 361 14.15 1.93 14.78
CA GLN A 361 14.07 2.87 13.67
C GLN A 361 15.24 2.74 12.69
N VAL A 362 16.43 2.34 13.18
CA VAL A 362 17.64 2.15 12.38
C VAL A 362 17.42 1.14 11.24
N LEU A 363 16.65 0.07 11.47
CA LEU A 363 16.35 -0.99 10.48
C LEU A 363 15.44 -0.51 9.33
N ASN A 364 14.74 0.60 9.51
CA ASN A 364 13.85 1.19 8.50
C ASN A 364 14.50 2.37 7.73
N THR A 365 15.68 2.83 8.13
CA THR A 365 16.43 3.96 7.54
C THR A 365 16.91 3.67 6.11
N LYS A 366 17.45 4.67 5.40
CA LYS A 366 18.20 4.46 4.16
C LYS A 366 19.61 3.94 4.49
N TYR A 367 20.04 2.82 3.91
CA TYR A 367 21.37 2.22 4.15
C TYR A 367 22.51 3.24 4.01
N LEU A 368 22.52 3.99 2.91
CA LEU A 368 23.50 5.05 2.62
C LEU A 368 23.66 6.07 3.76
N ARG A 369 22.56 6.53 4.36
CA ARG A 369 22.58 7.49 5.50
C ARG A 369 23.27 6.92 6.74
N VAL A 370 23.17 5.60 6.97
CA VAL A 370 23.87 4.93 8.08
C VAL A 370 25.35 4.74 7.72
N ARG A 371 25.64 4.30 6.48
CA ARG A 371 26.99 4.11 5.95
C ARG A 371 27.83 5.39 6.01
N GLU A 372 27.40 6.44 5.34
CA GLU A 372 28.13 7.71 5.21
C GLU A 372 28.41 8.35 6.57
N ARG A 373 27.40 8.35 7.46
CA ARG A 373 27.52 8.91 8.81
C ARG A 373 28.41 8.09 9.72
N HIS A 374 28.38 6.75 9.64
CA HIS A 374 29.33 5.91 10.38
C HIS A 374 30.76 6.16 9.90
N LEU A 375 31.00 6.06 8.59
CA LEU A 375 32.35 6.20 8.02
C LEU A 375 32.95 7.60 8.28
N PHE A 376 32.13 8.66 8.31
CA PHE A 376 32.61 10.00 8.67
C PHE A 376 32.96 10.11 10.16
N LEU A 377 32.14 9.53 11.04
CA LEU A 377 32.47 9.45 12.47
C LEU A 377 33.69 8.55 12.73
N GLU A 378 33.92 7.51 11.94
CA GLU A 378 35.09 6.64 12.01
C GLU A 378 36.36 7.38 11.55
N TYR A 379 36.30 8.10 10.42
CA TYR A 379 37.35 8.99 9.94
C TYR A 379 37.74 10.06 10.97
N LEU A 380 36.75 10.65 11.65
CA LEU A 380 36.94 11.61 12.74
C LEU A 380 37.29 10.98 14.10
N GLN A 381 37.40 9.64 14.18
CA GLN A 381 37.65 8.87 15.41
C GLN A 381 36.62 9.10 16.55
N LYS A 382 35.38 9.42 16.17
CA LYS A 382 34.22 9.71 17.05
C LYS A 382 33.10 8.66 16.96
N ALA A 383 33.31 7.53 16.29
CA ALA A 383 32.34 6.45 16.15
C ALA A 383 32.15 5.64 17.45
N GLN A 384 31.57 6.26 18.49
CA GLN A 384 31.28 5.63 19.76
C GLN A 384 29.78 5.28 19.90
N TYR A 385 29.45 3.99 20.00
CA TYR A 385 28.09 3.48 20.09
C TYR A 385 27.77 2.72 21.39
N ASP A 386 28.73 2.62 22.32
CA ASP A 386 28.51 2.07 23.66
C ASP A 386 27.95 3.15 24.62
N PRO A 387 26.78 2.96 25.25
CA PRO A 387 26.21 3.90 26.22
C PRO A 387 27.01 4.07 27.52
N THR A 388 27.97 3.20 27.81
CA THR A 388 28.79 3.23 29.03
C THR A 388 30.05 4.09 28.88
N LEU A 389 30.40 4.46 27.65
CA LEU A 389 31.63 5.19 27.33
C LEU A 389 31.36 6.69 27.07
N PRO A 390 32.34 7.58 27.34
CA PRO A 390 32.21 9.00 27.02
C PRO A 390 32.02 9.22 25.52
N ASN A 391 31.39 10.34 25.16
CA ASN A 391 31.07 10.70 23.77
C ASN A 391 30.10 9.74 23.05
N TYR A 392 29.30 8.96 23.79
CA TYR A 392 28.26 8.09 23.25
C TYR A 392 27.31 8.76 22.23
N ILE A 393 27.22 8.18 21.04
CA ILE A 393 26.28 8.56 19.98
C ILE A 393 25.15 7.52 19.91
N SER A 394 23.94 7.94 20.24
CA SER A 394 22.76 7.08 20.12
C SER A 394 22.40 6.82 18.64
N LEU A 395 22.00 5.59 18.34
CA LEU A 395 21.59 5.17 16.99
C LEU A 395 20.41 6.01 16.47
N ASP A 396 19.54 6.49 17.37
CA ASP A 396 18.46 7.40 16.99
C ASP A 396 19.00 8.74 16.46
N ARG A 397 19.86 9.44 17.20
CA ARG A 397 20.44 10.71 16.71
C ARG A 397 21.23 10.50 15.41
N LEU A 398 21.93 9.36 15.28
CA LEU A 398 22.65 8.99 14.07
C LEU A 398 21.74 8.90 12.82
N VAL A 399 20.50 8.43 12.93
CA VAL A 399 19.57 8.33 11.78
C VAL A 399 18.59 9.49 11.65
N SER A 400 18.11 10.02 12.76
CA SER A 400 16.96 10.93 12.85
C SER A 400 17.33 12.42 12.73
N LEU A 401 18.55 12.83 13.13
CA LEU A 401 18.99 14.22 12.97
C LEU A 401 19.13 14.58 11.48
N PRO A 402 18.84 15.84 11.07
CA PRO A 402 19.20 16.36 9.75
C PRO A 402 20.73 16.47 9.62
N ASP A 403 21.26 16.89 8.46
CA ASP A 403 22.69 16.74 8.16
C ASP A 403 23.53 17.84 8.81
N GLU A 404 22.97 19.03 8.93
CA GLU A 404 23.53 20.20 9.62
C GLU A 404 23.69 19.92 11.12
N ALA A 405 22.64 19.39 11.76
CA ALA A 405 22.67 19.00 13.18
C ALA A 405 23.57 17.78 13.43
N PHE A 406 23.67 16.84 12.49
CA PHE A 406 24.65 15.74 12.59
C PHE A 406 26.10 16.26 12.56
N CYS A 407 26.43 17.16 11.64
CA CYS A 407 27.78 17.72 11.54
C CYS A 407 28.13 18.56 12.77
N THR A 408 27.23 19.44 13.20
CA THR A 408 27.46 20.36 14.33
C THR A 408 27.35 19.72 15.71
N GLU A 409 26.39 18.81 15.97
CA GLU A 409 26.16 18.24 17.32
C GLU A 409 26.91 16.92 17.59
N LEU A 410 27.25 16.15 16.55
CA LEU A 410 27.85 14.81 16.70
C LEU A 410 29.26 14.72 16.12
N ALA A 411 29.46 15.16 14.87
CA ALA A 411 30.78 15.15 14.26
C ALA A 411 31.69 16.27 14.79
N LEU A 412 31.11 17.38 15.26
CA LEU A 412 31.79 18.65 15.57
C LEU A 412 32.67 19.11 14.39
N SER A 413 32.06 19.18 13.20
CA SER A 413 32.70 19.48 11.90
C SER A 413 31.73 20.26 11.01
N THR A 414 32.19 20.80 9.88
CA THR A 414 31.33 21.55 8.95
C THR A 414 30.49 20.61 8.07
N VAL A 415 29.45 21.14 7.41
CA VAL A 415 28.65 20.35 6.46
C VAL A 415 29.41 20.17 5.15
N GLU A 416 30.23 21.16 4.81
CA GLU A 416 31.16 21.20 3.68
C GLU A 416 32.18 20.07 3.76
N ASP A 417 32.77 19.82 4.94
CA ASP A 417 33.69 18.69 5.19
C ASP A 417 32.99 17.34 4.96
N PHE A 418 31.77 17.19 5.48
CA PHE A 418 30.97 15.96 5.30
C PHE A 418 30.61 15.73 3.81
N TYR A 419 30.27 16.79 3.08
CA TYR A 419 29.99 16.74 1.65
C TYR A 419 31.25 16.60 0.77
N LEU A 420 32.44 16.94 1.27
CA LEU A 420 33.71 16.53 0.66
C LEU A 420 33.95 15.03 0.89
N PHE A 421 33.81 14.56 2.13
CA PHE A 421 34.01 13.16 2.50
C PHE A 421 33.05 12.21 1.78
N GLN A 422 31.78 12.57 1.59
CA GLN A 422 30.83 11.78 0.79
C GLN A 422 31.29 11.55 -0.66
N LYS A 423 32.16 12.40 -1.22
CA LYS A 423 32.71 12.24 -2.58
C LYS A 423 33.90 11.26 -2.65
N THR A 424 34.34 10.72 -1.51
CA THR A 424 35.42 9.71 -1.43
C THR A 424 34.92 8.30 -1.06
N LEU A 425 33.61 8.05 -1.14
CA LEU A 425 32.92 6.83 -0.67
C LEU A 425 32.25 5.99 -1.78
#